data_AF-A0A229UIM3-F1
#
_entry.id   AF-A0A229UIM3-F1
#
_cell.length_a   1.000
_cell.length_b   1.000
_cell.length_c   1.000
_cell.angle_alpha   90.00
_cell.angle_beta   90.00
_cell.angle_gamma   90.00
#
_symmetry.space_group_name_H-M   'P 1'
#
loop_
_entity.id
_entity.type
_entity.pdbx_description
1 polymer ?
#
loop_
_entity_poly.entity_id
_entity_poly.type
_entity_poly.pdbx_seq_one_letter_code
_entity_poly.pdbx_strand_id
1 'polypeptide(L)'
;MTRKKQIHLITRPFAHVHYTLTALGFTEIPRKDGSSYELSFRDPMTLKQYTYRLPTQTAKNGLTVVHIHSACFTNKEEIPHGAMEAAAQVMAEVEQYLSSHEPKLASRPIQKTMNGRMATTEEELKRLGKEMARMPTNSQLIENGQVPDPIQ
;
A
#
# COMPACT_ATOMS: atom_id res chain seq x y z
N MET A 1 24.80 29.43 -19.30
CA MET A 1 24.46 28.00 -19.39
C MET A 1 23.34 27.68 -18.41
N THR A 2 22.09 27.81 -18.83
CA THR A 2 20.92 27.44 -18.02
C THR A 2 20.77 25.92 -18.06
N ARG A 3 21.22 25.21 -17.02
CA ARG A 3 20.84 23.81 -16.80
C ARG A 3 19.31 23.78 -16.81
N LYS A 4 18.73 23.27 -17.90
CA LYS A 4 17.31 22.89 -17.94
C LYS A 4 17.14 21.87 -16.82
N LYS A 5 16.67 22.30 -15.64
CA LYS A 5 16.24 21.41 -14.56
C LYS A 5 15.20 20.52 -15.24
N GLN A 6 15.58 19.26 -15.46
CA GLN A 6 14.73 18.27 -16.07
C GLN A 6 13.59 18.08 -15.07
N ILE A 7 12.45 18.73 -15.34
CA ILE A 7 11.31 18.67 -14.44
C ILE A 7 10.72 17.29 -14.69
N HIS A 8 11.08 16.31 -13.85
CA HIS A 8 10.45 14.98 -13.88
C HIS A 8 9.00 15.13 -13.42
N LEU A 9 8.15 15.48 -14.39
CA LEU A 9 6.70 15.58 -14.30
C LEU A 9 6.15 14.27 -14.85
N ILE A 10 5.55 13.46 -14.00
CA ILE A 10 4.86 12.26 -14.47
C ILE A 10 3.38 12.59 -14.56
N THR A 11 2.81 12.43 -15.75
CA THR A 11 1.40 12.69 -16.02
C THR A 11 0.68 11.38 -16.28
N ARG A 12 -0.24 11.01 -15.39
CA ARG A 12 -1.00 9.75 -15.45
C ARG A 12 -2.45 9.96 -15.00
N PRO A 13 -3.37 9.04 -15.31
CA PRO A 13 -4.75 9.14 -14.82
C PRO A 13 -4.79 9.16 -13.28
N PHE A 14 -5.70 9.97 -12.71
CA PHE A 14 -5.85 10.11 -11.26
C PHE A 14 -5.94 8.76 -10.54
N ALA A 15 -6.77 7.84 -11.03
CA ALA A 15 -6.97 6.53 -10.42
C ALA A 15 -5.66 5.73 -10.30
N HIS A 16 -4.79 5.79 -11.32
CA HIS A 16 -3.50 5.09 -11.31
C HIS A 16 -2.53 5.74 -10.32
N VAL A 17 -2.47 7.08 -10.29
CA VAL A 17 -1.64 7.83 -9.34
C VAL A 17 -2.11 7.57 -7.91
N HIS A 18 -3.40 7.72 -7.65
CA HIS A 18 -4.01 7.50 -6.35
C HIS A 18 -3.76 6.08 -5.84
N TYR A 19 -4.03 5.05 -6.67
CA TYR A 19 -3.77 3.66 -6.31
C TYR A 19 -2.30 3.40 -5.98
N THR A 20 -1.38 3.91 -6.81
CA THR A 20 0.07 3.72 -6.61
C THR A 20 0.53 4.36 -5.30
N LEU A 21 0.12 5.61 -5.06
CA LEU A 21 0.54 6.35 -3.86
C LEU A 21 -0.07 5.75 -2.59
N THR A 22 -1.35 5.39 -2.61
CA THR A 22 -2.00 4.74 -1.46
C THR A 22 -1.41 3.36 -1.18
N ALA A 23 -1.03 2.58 -2.20
CA ALA A 23 -0.35 1.30 -2.03
C ALA A 23 1.04 1.45 -1.39
N LEU A 24 1.73 2.56 -1.63
CA LEU A 24 3.01 2.92 -1.00
C LEU A 24 2.83 3.56 0.39
N GLY A 25 1.61 3.65 0.90
CA GLY A 25 1.31 4.14 2.24
C GLY A 25 1.11 5.66 2.33
N PHE A 26 1.03 6.37 1.21
CA PHE A 26 0.67 7.79 1.23
C PHE A 26 -0.81 7.98 1.56
N THR A 27 -1.09 9.01 2.33
CA THR A 27 -2.44 9.49 2.62
C THR A 27 -2.76 10.68 1.73
N GLU A 28 -3.90 10.64 1.03
CA GLU A 28 -4.37 11.76 0.22
C GLU A 28 -4.94 12.88 1.09
N ILE A 29 -4.53 14.11 0.79
CA ILE A 29 -5.05 15.34 1.35
C ILE A 29 -5.63 16.18 0.20
N PRO A 30 -6.96 16.35 0.14
CA PRO A 30 -7.60 17.14 -0.91
C PRO A 30 -7.21 18.62 -0.77
N ARG A 31 -6.94 19.29 -1.90
CA ARG A 31 -6.62 20.71 -1.99
C ARG A 31 -7.48 21.39 -3.04
N LYS A 32 -7.48 22.73 -3.05
CA LYS A 32 -8.24 23.53 -4.01
C LYS A 32 -7.82 23.29 -5.47
N ASP A 33 -6.54 23.00 -5.70
CA ASP A 33 -5.95 22.84 -7.05
C ASP A 33 -5.60 21.38 -7.40
N GLY A 34 -6.11 20.40 -6.65
CA GLY A 34 -5.80 18.98 -6.83
C GLY A 34 -5.67 18.25 -5.50
N SER A 35 -4.68 17.37 -5.40
CA SER A 35 -4.46 16.56 -4.20
C SER A 35 -2.99 16.64 -3.77
N SER A 36 -2.72 16.51 -2.48
CA SER A 36 -1.36 16.34 -1.98
C SER A 36 -1.29 15.04 -1.20
N TYR A 37 -0.25 14.28 -1.43
CA TYR A 37 -0.07 12.99 -0.78
C TYR A 37 0.98 13.15 0.32
N GLU A 38 0.68 12.63 1.50
CA GLU A 38 1.58 12.71 2.65
C GLU A 38 1.95 11.33 3.15
N LEU A 39 3.24 11.15 3.45
CA LEU A 39 3.79 9.94 4.03
C LEU A 39 4.51 10.30 5.32
N SER A 40 4.32 9.50 6.36
CA SER A 40 4.91 9.76 7.68
C SER A 40 6.02 8.76 7.97
N PHE A 41 7.22 9.28 8.21
CA PHE A 41 8.37 8.51 8.66
C PHE A 41 8.52 8.69 10.16
N ARG A 42 8.46 7.59 10.91
CA ARG A 42 8.71 7.62 12.35
C ARG A 42 10.15 7.18 12.61
N ASP A 43 10.93 8.05 13.23
CA ASP A 43 12.27 7.70 13.68
C ASP A 43 12.16 6.86 14.97
N PRO A 44 12.67 5.61 15.00
CA PRO A 44 12.63 4.78 16.20
C PRO A 44 13.48 5.32 17.35
N MET A 45 14.51 6.12 17.05
CA MET A 45 15.45 6.64 18.06
C MET A 45 14.87 7.84 18.81
N THR A 46 14.36 8.83 18.06
CA THR A 46 13.79 10.04 18.65
C THR A 46 12.28 9.95 18.89
N LEU A 47 11.63 8.89 18.37
CA LEU A 47 10.18 8.72 18.32
C LEU A 47 9.43 9.86 17.61
N LYS A 48 10.16 10.77 16.94
CA LYS A 48 9.58 11.88 16.19
C LYS A 48 9.04 11.41 14.85
N GLN A 49 7.98 12.07 14.40
CA GLN A 49 7.34 11.81 13.12
C GLN A 49 7.68 12.92 12.14
N TYR A 50 8.20 12.52 10.98
CA TYR A 50 8.58 13.39 9.88
C TYR A 50 7.60 13.18 8.75
N THR A 51 6.88 14.23 8.38
CA THR A 51 5.89 14.17 7.31
C THR A 51 6.53 14.60 6.00
N TYR A 52 6.45 13.73 5.01
CA TYR A 52 6.94 13.92 3.66
C TYR A 52 5.75 14.15 2.73
N ARG A 53 5.76 15.28 2.02
CA ARG A 53 4.63 15.73 1.19
C ARG A 53 5.01 15.68 -0.27
N LEU A 54 4.18 15.03 -1.07
CA LEU A 54 4.23 14.97 -2.53
C LEU A 54 3.06 15.75 -3.13
N PRO A 55 3.29 16.93 -3.72
CA PRO A 55 2.24 17.69 -4.36
C PRO A 55 1.86 17.06 -5.71
N THR A 56 0.55 16.96 -5.96
CA THR A 56 -0.01 16.56 -7.26
C THR A 56 -0.98 17.62 -7.74
N GLN A 57 -1.06 17.79 -9.06
CA GLN A 57 -1.97 18.74 -9.67
C GLN A 57 -2.85 18.02 -10.67
N THR A 58 -4.16 18.20 -10.56
CA THR A 58 -5.09 17.66 -11.55
C THR A 58 -5.22 18.67 -12.68
N ALA A 59 -4.76 18.29 -13.86
CA ALA A 59 -4.85 19.12 -15.06
C ALA A 59 -6.26 19.08 -15.67
N LYS A 60 -6.58 20.07 -16.51
CA LYS A 60 -7.91 20.24 -17.14
C LYS A 60 -8.34 19.06 -18.03
N ASN A 61 -7.40 18.23 -18.45
CA ASN A 61 -7.63 17.02 -19.25
C ASN A 61 -7.98 15.79 -18.40
N GLY A 62 -8.17 15.94 -17.08
CA GLY A 62 -8.46 14.84 -16.16
C GLY A 62 -7.25 13.99 -15.80
N LEU A 63 -6.05 14.35 -16.25
CA LEU A 63 -4.80 13.71 -15.86
C LEU A 63 -4.22 14.37 -14.61
N THR A 64 -3.54 13.57 -13.79
CA THR A 64 -2.83 14.04 -12.61
C THR A 64 -1.35 14.12 -12.91
N VAL A 65 -0.80 15.31 -12.66
CA VAL A 65 0.63 15.63 -12.76
C VAL A 65 1.23 15.46 -11.38
N VAL A 66 2.19 14.55 -11.25
CA VAL A 66 2.93 14.30 -10.02
C VAL A 66 4.25 15.07 -10.07
N HIS A 67 4.48 15.93 -9.09
CA HIS A 67 5.69 16.75 -9.00
C HIS A 67 6.72 16.10 -8.07
N ILE A 68 7.45 15.11 -8.60
CA ILE A 68 8.43 14.31 -7.83
C ILE A 68 9.50 15.18 -7.16
N HIS A 69 10.07 16.15 -7.88
CA HIS A 69 11.10 17.04 -7.31
C HIS A 69 10.57 18.07 -6.32
N SER A 70 9.26 18.32 -6.32
CA SER A 70 8.64 19.22 -5.35
C SER A 70 8.29 18.49 -4.06
N ALA A 71 8.57 17.18 -3.98
CA ALA A 71 8.36 16.42 -2.77
C ALA A 71 9.38 16.81 -1.70
N CYS A 72 8.89 17.13 -0.51
CA CYS A 72 9.75 17.59 0.58
C CYS A 72 9.15 17.27 1.94
N PHE A 73 10.02 17.25 2.95
CA PHE A 73 9.57 17.19 4.34
C PHE A 73 8.94 18.52 4.75
N THR A 74 7.79 18.45 5.41
CA THR A 74 7.11 19.63 5.95
C THR A 74 7.69 20.06 7.29
N ASN A 75 8.43 19.16 7.95
CA ASN A 75 9.11 19.44 9.22
C ASN A 75 10.24 20.44 8.98
N LYS A 76 10.33 21.48 9.82
CA LYS A 76 11.40 22.49 9.77
C LYS A 76 12.66 22.08 10.55
N GLU A 77 12.64 20.91 11.16
CA GLU A 77 13.74 20.38 11.97
C GLU A 77 14.76 19.66 11.07
N GLU A 78 15.93 19.37 11.64
CA GLU A 78 16.88 18.46 11.00
C GLU A 78 16.25 17.08 10.83
N ILE A 79 16.19 16.62 9.58
CA ILE A 79 15.61 15.33 9.24
C ILE A 79 16.72 14.28 9.37
N PRO A 80 16.48 13.19 10.12
CA PRO A 80 17.48 12.14 10.27
C PRO A 80 17.78 11.49 8.93
N HIS A 81 19.04 11.09 8.74
CA HIS A 81 19.49 10.51 7.48
C HIS A 81 18.65 9.30 7.06
N GLY A 82 18.26 8.44 8.01
CA GLY A 82 17.41 7.28 7.72
C GLY A 82 16.04 7.66 7.16
N ALA A 83 15.44 8.77 7.60
CA ALA A 83 14.19 9.24 7.01
C ALA A 83 14.40 9.82 5.59
N MET A 84 15.53 10.49 5.37
CA MET A 84 15.89 10.99 4.04
C MET A 84 16.13 9.85 3.03
N GLU A 85 16.86 8.81 3.42
CA GLU A 85 17.10 7.63 2.59
C GLU A 85 15.80 6.88 2.29
N ALA A 86 14.96 6.66 3.32
CA ALA A 86 13.67 6.02 3.13
C ALA A 86 12.76 6.82 2.18
N ALA A 87 12.73 8.15 2.30
CA ALA A 87 12.01 9.01 1.37
C ALA A 87 12.58 8.93 -0.06
N ALA A 88 13.91 8.92 -0.22
CA ALA A 88 14.53 8.78 -1.53
C ALA A 88 14.18 7.44 -2.19
N GLN A 89 14.19 6.34 -1.42
CA GLN A 89 13.80 5.02 -1.89
C GLN A 89 12.33 4.99 -2.33
N VAL A 90 11.42 5.51 -1.48
CA VAL A 90 9.99 5.58 -1.83
C VAL A 90 9.78 6.40 -3.10
N MET A 91 10.48 7.53 -3.27
CA MET A 91 10.35 8.34 -4.48
C MET A 91 10.86 7.63 -5.74
N ALA A 92 11.93 6.83 -5.63
CA ALA A 92 12.39 5.98 -6.73
C ALA A 92 11.35 4.91 -7.10
N GLU A 93 10.69 4.32 -6.10
CA GLU A 93 9.59 3.37 -6.32
C GLU A 93 8.39 4.05 -6.99
N VAL A 94 7.97 5.23 -6.51
CA VAL A 94 6.90 6.03 -7.13
C VAL A 94 7.21 6.30 -8.60
N GLU A 95 8.43 6.75 -8.91
CA GLU A 95 8.86 6.99 -10.29
C GLU A 95 8.80 5.72 -11.13
N GLN A 96 9.29 4.60 -10.60
CA GLN A 96 9.28 3.32 -11.29
C GLN A 96 7.84 2.83 -11.57
N TYR A 97 6.94 2.88 -10.59
CA TYR A 97 5.56 2.43 -10.76
C TYR A 97 4.77 3.32 -11.71
N LEU A 98 4.93 4.65 -11.61
CA LEU A 98 4.24 5.57 -12.50
C LEU A 98 4.81 5.56 -13.94
N SER A 99 6.09 5.21 -14.10
CA SER A 99 6.73 5.06 -15.42
C SER A 99 6.45 3.71 -16.06
N SER A 100 6.25 2.66 -15.27
CA SER A 100 5.92 1.32 -15.76
C SER A 100 4.54 1.35 -16.44
N HIS A 101 4.49 0.92 -17.71
CA HIS A 101 3.27 0.95 -18.53
C HIS A 101 2.25 -0.14 -18.18
N GLU A 102 2.59 -1.02 -17.23
CA GLU A 102 1.72 -2.07 -16.73
C GLU A 102 1.43 -1.81 -15.25
N PRO A 103 0.17 -1.89 -14.81
CA PRO A 103 -0.13 -2.02 -13.40
C PRO A 103 0.46 -3.36 -12.96
N LYS A 104 1.73 -3.35 -12.52
CA LYS A 104 2.26 -4.42 -11.69
C LYS A 104 1.36 -4.42 -10.47
N LEU A 105 0.43 -5.37 -10.44
CA LEU A 105 -0.37 -5.73 -9.28
C LEU A 105 0.60 -5.71 -8.10
N ALA A 106 0.50 -4.65 -7.31
CA ALA A 106 1.33 -4.45 -6.13
C ALA A 106 1.34 -5.78 -5.39
N SER A 107 2.55 -6.30 -5.22
CA SER A 107 2.86 -7.44 -4.38
C SER A 107 1.97 -7.34 -3.14
N ARG A 108 1.06 -8.30 -3.04
CA ARG A 108 -0.03 -8.39 -2.07
C ARG A 108 0.36 -7.74 -0.74
N PRO A 109 -0.45 -6.83 -0.17
CA PRO A 109 -0.35 -6.60 1.27
C PRO A 109 -0.59 -7.96 1.95
N ILE A 110 0.42 -8.47 2.65
CA ILE A 110 0.28 -9.61 3.57
C ILE A 110 -0.47 -9.08 4.81
N GLN A 111 -1.71 -8.67 4.60
CA GLN A 111 -2.71 -8.38 5.62
C GLN A 111 -4.08 -8.86 5.12
N LYS A 112 -4.10 -10.10 4.66
CA LYS A 112 -5.36 -10.84 4.58
C LYS A 112 -5.25 -12.07 5.46
N THR A 113 -5.32 -11.80 6.76
CA THR A 113 -6.10 -12.62 7.68
C THR A 113 -7.47 -12.83 7.02
N MET A 114 -7.67 -13.96 6.34
CA MET A 114 -8.99 -14.42 5.97
C MET A 114 -9.59 -15.19 7.15
N ASN A 115 -9.80 -14.48 8.26
CA ASN A 115 -10.93 -14.78 9.12
C ASN A 115 -12.13 -14.06 8.52
N GLY A 116 -13.05 -14.82 7.90
CA GLY A 116 -14.38 -14.32 7.56
C GLY A 116 -14.63 -13.94 6.10
N ARG A 117 -14.31 -14.81 5.13
CA ARG A 117 -14.94 -14.74 3.82
C ARG A 117 -15.80 -15.98 3.60
N MET A 118 -17.12 -15.79 3.68
CA MET A 118 -18.12 -16.80 3.30
C MET A 118 -17.88 -17.19 1.83
N ALA A 119 -17.77 -18.49 1.56
CA ALA A 119 -17.62 -19.04 0.22
C ALA A 119 -18.85 -18.64 -0.63
N THR A 120 -18.61 -17.89 -1.71
CA THR A 120 -19.66 -17.36 -2.59
C THR A 120 -19.87 -18.19 -3.86
N THR A 121 -19.27 -19.39 -3.96
CA THR A 121 -19.24 -20.16 -5.21
C THR A 121 -19.73 -21.60 -5.00
N GLU A 122 -20.63 -22.07 -5.87
CA GLU A 122 -21.26 -23.40 -5.76
C GLU A 122 -20.24 -24.56 -5.93
N GLU A 123 -19.18 -24.33 -6.70
CA GLU A 123 -18.05 -25.26 -6.83
C GLU A 123 -17.22 -25.36 -5.54
N GLU A 124 -17.12 -24.28 -4.75
CA GLU A 124 -16.43 -24.28 -3.46
C GLU A 124 -17.24 -25.02 -2.39
N LEU A 125 -18.58 -24.95 -2.42
CA LEU A 125 -19.45 -25.75 -1.54
C LEU A 125 -19.26 -27.26 -1.77
N LYS A 126 -19.15 -27.70 -3.03
CA LYS A 126 -18.90 -29.12 -3.36
C LYS A 126 -17.52 -29.59 -2.90
N ARG A 127 -16.50 -28.73 -2.98
CA ARG A 127 -15.16 -29.04 -2.43
C ARG A 127 -15.16 -29.10 -0.90
N LEU A 128 -15.80 -28.15 -0.24
CA LEU A 128 -15.92 -28.11 1.22
C LEU A 128 -16.66 -29.35 1.77
N GLY A 129 -17.75 -29.77 1.12
CA GLY A 129 -18.47 -30.99 1.49
C GLY A 129 -17.61 -32.25 1.37
N LYS A 130 -16.71 -32.31 0.38
CA LYS A 130 -15.80 -33.44 0.18
C LYS A 130 -14.65 -33.45 1.19
N GLU A 131 -14.21 -32.28 1.66
CA GLU A 131 -13.19 -32.17 2.72
C GLU A 131 -13.78 -32.43 4.11
N MET A 132 -15.00 -31.99 4.39
CA MET A 132 -15.70 -32.32 5.65
C MET A 132 -15.99 -33.83 5.79
N ALA A 133 -16.24 -34.53 4.69
CA ALA A 133 -16.41 -35.99 4.70
C ALA A 133 -15.13 -36.77 5.03
N ARG A 134 -13.96 -36.11 4.99
CA ARG A 134 -12.65 -36.70 5.32
C ARG A 134 -12.13 -36.28 6.69
N MET A 135 -12.81 -35.37 7.40
CA MET A 135 -12.43 -35.05 8.76
C MET A 135 -12.89 -36.17 9.71
N PRO A 136 -11.99 -36.74 10.52
CA PRO A 136 -12.39 -37.65 11.57
C PRO A 136 -13.27 -36.88 12.56
N THR A 137 -14.53 -37.27 12.66
CA THR A 137 -15.45 -36.77 13.68
C THR A 137 -14.90 -37.07 15.06
N ASN A 138 -15.17 -36.21 16.06
CA ASN A 138 -14.69 -36.32 17.45
C ASN A 138 -14.80 -37.73 18.05
N SER A 139 -15.78 -38.52 17.61
CA SER A 139 -15.95 -39.93 17.98
C SER A 139 -14.76 -40.84 17.63
N GLN A 140 -14.01 -40.55 16.56
CA GLN A 140 -12.81 -41.31 16.13
C GLN A 140 -11.51 -40.83 16.83
N LEU A 141 -11.49 -39.63 17.39
CA LEU A 141 -10.34 -39.10 18.15
C LEU A 141 -10.28 -39.69 19.56
N ILE A 142 -11.45 -39.91 20.18
CA ILE A 142 -11.58 -40.57 21.48
C ILE A 142 -11.08 -42.03 21.42
N GLU A 143 -11.34 -42.73 20.31
CA GLU A 143 -10.88 -44.11 20.10
C GLU A 143 -9.35 -44.22 19.96
N ASN A 144 -8.69 -43.16 19.49
CA ASN A 144 -7.23 -43.09 19.32
C ASN A 144 -6.49 -42.46 20.53
N GLY A 145 -7.17 -42.27 21.67
CA GLY A 145 -6.55 -41.77 22.90
C GLY A 145 -6.10 -40.30 22.84
N GLN A 146 -6.61 -39.52 21.88
CA GLN A 146 -6.32 -38.10 21.78
C GLN A 146 -7.41 -37.30 22.49
N VAL A 147 -7.00 -36.45 23.44
CA VAL A 147 -7.89 -35.58 24.21
C VAL A 147 -8.35 -34.44 23.30
N PRO A 148 -9.65 -34.31 23.01
CA PRO A 148 -10.15 -33.17 22.24
C PRO A 148 -10.08 -31.89 23.07
N ASP A 149 -9.56 -30.83 22.46
CA ASP A 149 -9.34 -29.52 23.08
C ASP A 149 -10.69 -28.87 23.48
N PRO A 150 -10.88 -28.41 24.73
CA PRO A 150 -12.16 -27.92 25.20
C PRO A 150 -12.26 -26.41 24.99
N ILE A 151 -12.67 -26.00 23.80
CA ILE A 151 -13.19 -24.64 23.58
C ILE A 151 -14.51 -24.79 22.80
N GLN A 152 -15.60 -24.86 23.56
CA GLN A 152 -16.95 -24.55 23.09
C GLN A 152 -17.18 -23.04 23.15
#